data_AF-A0A496P3T0-F1
#
_entry.id   AF-A0A496P3T0-F1
#
_cell.length_a   1.000
_cell.length_b   1.000
_cell.length_c   1.000
_cell.angle_alpha   90.00
_cell.angle_beta   90.00
_cell.angle_gamma   90.00
#
_symmetry.space_group_name_H-M   'P 1'
#
loop_
_entity.id
_entity.type
_entity.pdbx_description
1 polymer ?
#
loop_
_entity_poly.entity_id
_entity_poly.type
_entity_poly.pdbx_seq_one_letter_code
_entity_poly.pdbx_strand_id
1 'polypeptide(L)' 'SENEVFVRTYERGVEDETYSCGTGVTASCLTFMNEFGGGEVSVKTLGGNLKVYAEKHEAGFRNIWLEGPAEYVFEGKFKI' A
#
# COMPACT_ATOMS: atom_id res chain seq x y z
N SER A 1 4.33 -7.18 14.65
CA SER A 1 5.65 -7.83 14.43
C SER A 1 6.64 -6.75 14.02
N GLU A 2 7.94 -6.99 14.07
CA GLU A 2 8.97 -5.95 13.87
C GLU A 2 8.93 -5.25 12.49
N ASN A 3 8.27 -5.84 11.47
CA ASN A 3 8.06 -5.27 10.13
C ASN A 3 6.58 -5.19 9.72
N GLU A 4 5.72 -4.66 10.58
CA GLU A 4 4.30 -4.41 10.28
C GLU A 4 3.91 -2.97 10.59
N VAL A 5 3.16 -2.34 9.68
CA VAL A 5 2.56 -1.02 9.89
C VAL A 5 1.04 -1.06 9.73
N PHE A 6 0.34 -0.22 10.48
CA PHE A 6 -1.09 0.03 10.29
C PHE A 6 -1.27 1.41 9.67
N VAL A 7 -1.94 1.47 8.52
CA VAL A 7 -2.07 2.69 7.71
C VAL A 7 -3.54 3.07 7.57
N ARG A 8 -3.84 4.34 7.86
CA ARG A 8 -5.10 5.01 7.59
C ARG A 8 -4.86 6.13 6.58
N THR A 9 -5.74 6.27 5.59
CA THR A 9 -5.53 7.24 4.50
C THR A 9 -6.70 8.20 4.39
N TYR A 10 -6.41 9.50 4.45
CA TYR A 10 -7.33 10.55 4.02
C TYR A 10 -6.93 10.97 2.60
N GLU A 11 -7.82 10.77 1.63
CA GLU A 11 -7.44 10.79 0.21
C GLU A 11 -7.93 12.04 -0.51
N ARG A 12 -6.99 12.80 -1.09
CA ARG A 12 -7.30 13.98 -1.90
C ARG A 12 -8.20 13.60 -3.08
N GLY A 13 -9.29 14.33 -3.29
CA GLY A 13 -10.29 14.06 -4.32
C GLY A 13 -11.43 13.13 -3.87
N VAL A 14 -11.26 12.42 -2.75
CA VAL A 14 -12.37 11.85 -1.97
C VAL A 14 -12.75 12.81 -0.85
N GLU A 15 -11.75 13.51 -0.28
CA GLU A 15 -11.90 14.42 0.86
C GLU A 15 -12.48 13.72 2.10
N ASP A 16 -12.19 12.42 2.23
CA ASP A 16 -12.55 11.58 3.36
C ASP A 16 -11.52 10.45 3.54
N GLU A 17 -11.68 9.69 4.61
CA GLU A 17 -10.96 8.45 4.80
C GLU A 17 -11.41 7.37 3.81
N THR A 18 -10.44 6.78 3.10
CA THR A 18 -10.66 5.60 2.27
C THR A 18 -10.19 4.35 3.00
N TYR A 19 -10.83 3.22 2.71
CA TYR A 19 -10.52 1.96 3.39
C TYR A 19 -9.09 1.46 3.08
N SER A 20 -8.58 1.80 1.90
CA SER A 20 -7.21 1.53 1.50
C SER A 20 -6.81 2.43 0.35
N CYS A 21 -5.52 2.77 0.28
CA CYS A 21 -4.91 3.50 -0.82
C CYS A 21 -3.54 2.90 -1.12
N GLY A 22 -3.39 2.26 -2.29
CA GLY A 22 -2.17 1.53 -2.64
C GLY A 22 -0.93 2.42 -2.73
N THR A 23 -1.07 3.64 -3.25
CA THR A 23 0.04 4.61 -3.36
C THR A 23 0.46 5.14 -1.99
N GLY A 24 -0.51 5.50 -1.13
CA GLY A 24 -0.25 5.96 0.24
C GLY A 24 0.41 4.87 1.10
N VAL A 25 -0.06 3.63 0.97
CA VAL A 25 0.55 2.45 1.61
C VAL A 25 1.98 2.25 1.14
N THR A 26 2.22 2.28 -0.17
CA THR A 26 3.57 2.12 -0.73
C THR A 26 4.52 3.19 -0.20
N ALA A 27 4.12 4.47 -0.21
CA ALA A 27 4.93 5.57 0.31
C ALA A 27 5.27 5.40 1.81
N SER A 28 4.29 4.95 2.60
CA SER A 28 4.46 4.67 4.03
C SER A 28 5.51 3.58 4.26
N CYS A 29 5.45 2.49 3.49
CA CYS A 29 6.39 1.39 3.59
C CYS A 29 7.81 1.77 3.16
N LEU A 30 7.98 2.52 2.07
CA LEU A 30 9.30 2.99 1.65
C LEU A 30 9.93 3.93 2.69
N THR A 31 9.11 4.74 3.36
CA THR A 31 9.55 5.59 4.48
C THR A 31 9.99 4.73 5.67
N PHE A 32 9.20 3.71 6.02
CA PHE A 32 9.56 2.75 7.07
C PHE A 32 10.87 2.01 6.75
N MET A 33 11.00 1.47 5.55
CA MET A 33 12.22 0.77 5.10
C MET A 33 13.44 1.71 5.06
N ASN A 34 13.24 3.00 4.82
CA ASN A 34 14.32 3.98 4.85
C ASN A 34 14.87 4.21 6.27
N GLU A 35 13.98 4.21 7.26
CA GLU A 35 14.34 4.46 8.66
C GLU A 35 14.84 3.19 9.38
N PHE A 36 14.19 2.06 9.12
CA PHE A 36 14.43 0.81 9.88
C PHE A 36 15.11 -0.29 9.06
N GLY A 37 15.34 -0.07 7.76
CA GLY A 37 15.89 -1.07 6.86
C GLY A 37 14.88 -2.14 6.45
N GLY A 38 15.39 -3.19 5.81
CA GLY A 38 14.57 -4.27 5.25
C GLY A 38 14.16 -4.02 3.80
N GLY A 39 13.40 -4.97 3.25
CA GLY A 39 12.90 -4.92 1.87
C GLY A 39 11.47 -5.46 1.71
N GLU A 40 10.81 -5.78 2.82
CA GLU A 40 9.43 -6.25 2.88
C GLU A 40 8.75 -5.66 4.12
N VAL A 41 7.56 -5.09 3.94
CA VAL A 41 6.73 -4.58 5.03
C VAL A 41 5.31 -5.11 4.87
N SER A 42 4.78 -5.72 5.94
CA SER A 42 3.38 -6.10 6.03
C SER A 42 2.53 -4.89 6.45
N VAL A 43 1.36 -4.72 5.83
CA VAL A 43 0.52 -3.55 6.04
C VAL A 43 -0.91 -3.96 6.35
N LYS A 44 -1.45 -3.41 7.42
CA LYS A 44 -2.87 -3.48 7.73
C LYS A 44 -3.53 -2.17 7.32
N THR A 45 -4.59 -2.27 6.52
CA THR A 45 -5.52 -1.18 6.22
C THR A 45 -6.93 -1.58 6.63
N LEU A 46 -7.89 -0.66 6.61
CA LEU A 46 -9.29 -1.00 6.87
C LEU A 46 -9.86 -1.90 5.76
N GLY A 47 -9.37 -1.76 4.52
CA GLY A 47 -9.80 -2.50 3.34
C GLY A 47 -9.12 -3.86 3.16
N GLY A 48 -8.22 -4.25 4.08
CA GLY A 48 -7.55 -5.54 4.04
C GLY A 48 -6.05 -5.45 4.28
N ASN A 49 -5.42 -6.62 4.22
CA ASN A 49 -3.98 -6.76 4.39
C ASN A 49 -3.27 -6.60 3.05
N LEU A 50 -2.19 -5.84 3.07
CA LEU A 50 -1.31 -5.60 1.93
C LEU A 50 0.12 -5.94 2.31
N LYS A 51 0.98 -6.05 1.31
CA LYS A 51 2.41 -6.20 1.50
C LYS A 51 3.16 -5.39 0.46
N VAL A 52 4.23 -4.72 0.90
CA VAL A 52 5.09 -3.93 0.00
C VAL A 52 6.50 -4.50 0.04
N TYR A 53 7.07 -4.68 -1.15
CA TYR A 53 8.45 -5.09 -1.33
C TYR A 53 9.21 -3.99 -2.08
N ALA A 54 10.46 -3.77 -1.70
CA ALA A 54 11.32 -2.85 -2.44
C ALA A 54 12.81 -3.17 -2.21
N GLU A 55 13.62 -2.84 -3.19
CA GLU A 55 15.08 -2.90 -3.07
C GLU A 55 15.64 -1.49 -2.85
N LYS A 56 16.46 -1.33 -1.80
CA LYS A 56 17.21 -0.09 -1.58
C LYS A 56 18.20 0.12 -2.73
N HIS A 57 18.27 1.33 -3.27
CA HIS A 57 19.20 1.71 -4.33
C HIS A 57 19.74 3.11 -4.07
N GLU A 58 21.02 3.37 -4.34
CA GLU A 58 21.76 4.64 -4.13
C GLU A 58 20.98 5.82 -3.50
N ALA A 59 20.04 6.42 -4.23
CA ALA A 59 19.23 7.58 -3.81
C ALA A 59 17.71 7.31 -3.66
N GLY A 60 17.30 6.08 -3.31
CA GLY A 60 15.90 5.71 -3.16
C GLY A 60 15.64 4.20 -3.16
N PHE A 61 14.62 3.79 -3.91
CA PHE A 61 14.18 2.40 -4.04
C PHE A 61 13.89 2.06 -5.50
N ARG A 62 14.04 0.78 -5.84
CA ARG A 62 13.67 0.19 -7.14
C ARG A 62 12.92 -1.12 -6.91
N ASN A 63 12.38 -1.70 -7.99
CA ASN A 63 11.65 -2.96 -7.95
C ASN A 63 10.58 -2.95 -6.86
N ILE A 64 9.73 -1.91 -6.89
CA ILE A 64 8.70 -1.68 -5.87
C ILE A 64 7.45 -2.48 -6.27
N TRP A 65 7.03 -3.38 -5.39
CA TRP A 65 5.85 -4.22 -5.59
C TRP A 65 4.85 -3.98 -4.48
N LEU A 66 3.58 -3.83 -4.85
CA LEU A 66 2.45 -3.83 -3.93
C LEU A 66 1.63 -5.09 -4.19
N GLU A 67 1.49 -5.92 -3.17
CA GLU A 67 0.71 -7.15 -3.18
C GLU A 67 -0.52 -6.99 -2.29
N GLY A 68 -1.67 -7.45 -2.78
CA GLY A 68 -2.93 -7.41 -2.07
C GLY A 68 -3.99 -8.28 -2.75
N PRO A 69 -5.08 -8.61 -2.03
CA PRO A 69 -6.18 -9.37 -2.60
C PRO A 69 -6.94 -8.56 -3.65
N ALA A 70 -7.48 -9.26 -4.65
CA ALA A 70 -8.47 -8.73 -5.57
C ALA A 70 -9.64 -9.71 -5.63
N GLU A 71 -10.84 -9.22 -5.31
CA GLU A 71 -12.05 -10.04 -5.27
C GLU A 71 -13.03 -9.59 -6.36
N TYR A 72 -13.56 -10.56 -7.09
CA TYR A 72 -14.63 -10.31 -8.05
C TYR A 72 -15.93 -10.04 -7.29
N VAL A 73 -16.54 -8.87 -7.53
CA VAL A 73 -17.79 -8.47 -6.85
C VAL A 73 -19.01 -8.69 -7.75
N PHE A 74 -18.99 -8.15 -8.96
CA PHE A 74 -20.09 -8.27 -9.92
C PHE A 74 -19.63 -8.00 -11.36
N GLU A 75 -20.47 -8.39 -12.33
CA GLU A 75 -20.37 -7.96 -13.72
C GLU A 75 -21.64 -7.25 -14.17
N GLY A 76 -21.51 -6.34 -15.14
CA GLY A 76 -22.64 -5.57 -15.67
C GLY A 76 -22.37 -5.02 -17.07
N LYS A 77 -23.43 -4.56 -17.75
CA LYS A 77 -23.35 -3.88 -19.04
C LYS A 77 -23.88 -2.45 -18.87
N PHE A 78 -23.12 -1.46 -19.33
CA PHE A 78 -23.53 -0.06 -19.31
C PHE A 78 -23.66 0.47 -20.74
N LYS A 79 -24.70 1.27 -21.02
CA LYS A 79 -24.81 2.03 -22.28
C LYS A 79 -24.23 3.41 -22.04
N ILE A 80 -23.24 3.76 -22.84
CA ILE A 80 -22.65 5.10 -22.90
C ILE A 80 -23.59 6.01 -23.70
#